data_AF-C8N6G9-F1
#
_entry.id   AF-C8N6G9-F1
#
_cell.length_a   1.000
_cell.length_b   1.000
_cell.length_c   1.000
_cell.angle_alpha   90.00
_cell.angle_beta   90.00
_cell.angle_gamma   90.00
#
_symmetry.space_group_name_H-M   'P 1'
#
loop_
_entity.id
_entity.type
_entity.pdbx_description
1 polymer ?
#
loop_
_entity_poly.entity_id
_entity_poly.type
_entity_poly.pdbx_seq_one_letter_code
_entity_poly.pdbx_strand_id
1 'polypeptide(L)' 'MWIRIFPDVPVTNKPLETRQGKGKGNVEYWVAKVQPGTVMYELEGVSEELAREAFRLAAAKLPVRTVFETRKVM' A
#
# COMPACT_ATOMS: atom_id res chain seq x y z
N MET A 1 -4.80 -9.26 -12.43
CA MET A 1 -4.51 -8.58 -11.15
C MET A 1 -3.77 -7.30 -11.46
N TRP A 2 -4.20 -6.19 -10.90
CA TRP A 2 -3.56 -4.88 -11.05
C TRP A 2 -3.24 -4.29 -9.68
N ILE A 3 -2.08 -3.64 -9.58
CA ILE A 3 -1.70 -2.82 -8.43
C ILE A 3 -1.94 -1.37 -8.84
N ARG A 4 -2.84 -0.68 -8.14
CA ARG A 4 -3.28 0.68 -8.49
C ARG A 4 -2.45 1.76 -7.80
N ILE A 5 -1.73 1.41 -6.74
CA ILE A 5 -0.82 2.30 -6.02
C ILE A 5 0.62 2.09 -6.49
N PHE A 6 1.44 3.13 -6.39
CA PHE A 6 2.87 3.07 -6.70
C PHE A 6 3.68 3.79 -5.60
N PRO A 7 4.79 3.20 -5.11
CA PRO A 7 5.59 3.83 -4.07
C PRO A 7 6.57 4.85 -4.67
N ASP A 8 6.13 6.09 -4.81
CA ASP A 8 6.88 7.21 -5.41
C ASP A 8 7.45 8.20 -4.38
N VAL A 9 7.15 8.04 -3.09
CA VAL A 9 7.61 8.95 -2.05
C VAL A 9 8.82 8.36 -1.30
N PRO A 10 10.01 8.98 -1.37
CA PRO A 10 11.17 8.52 -0.64
C PRO A 10 11.11 8.95 0.82
N VAL A 11 11.32 8.00 1.74
CA VAL A 11 11.43 8.23 3.18
C VAL A 11 12.88 8.10 3.61
N THR A 12 13.39 9.12 4.30
CA THR A 12 14.79 9.18 4.74
C THR A 12 14.94 8.87 6.23
N ASN A 13 16.04 8.24 6.61
CA ASN A 13 16.43 8.06 8.01
C ASN A 13 17.88 8.50 8.25
N LYS A 14 18.19 8.83 9.51
CA LYS A 14 19.55 9.03 9.97
C LYS A 14 20.02 7.76 10.66
N PRO A 15 21.25 7.28 10.38
CA PRO A 15 21.80 6.13 11.08
C PRO A 15 21.82 6.35 12.60
N LEU A 16 21.77 5.23 13.33
CA LEU A 16 22.03 5.23 14.76
C LEU A 16 23.39 5.88 15.05
N GLU A 17 23.55 6.41 16.27
CA GLU A 17 24.80 7.04 16.74
C GLU A 17 25.16 8.38 16.06
N THR A 18 24.26 8.96 15.25
CA THR A 18 24.45 10.30 14.68
C THR A 18 23.65 11.38 15.43
N ARG A 19 24.25 12.57 15.61
CA ARG A 19 23.55 13.74 16.18
C ARG A 19 22.62 14.38 15.14
N GLN A 20 21.61 15.10 15.61
CA GLN A 20 20.76 15.93 14.74
C GLN A 20 21.55 17.05 14.04
N GLY A 21 21.02 17.56 12.92
CA GLY A 21 21.72 18.50 12.04
C GLY A 21 22.51 17.81 10.90
N LYS A 22 23.47 18.53 10.29
CA LYS A 22 24.32 18.04 9.16
C LYS A 22 23.57 17.62 7.88
N GLY A 23 22.32 18.08 7.70
CA GLY A 23 21.53 17.82 6.50
C GLY A 23 20.50 16.71 6.64
N LYS A 24 19.91 16.35 5.48
CA LYS A 24 18.90 15.29 5.33
C LYS A 24 19.58 13.92 5.28
N GLY A 25 18.91 12.90 5.83
CA GLY A 25 19.41 11.52 5.82
C GLY A 25 19.33 10.85 4.44
N ASN A 26 19.82 9.62 4.36
CA ASN A 26 19.73 8.80 3.15
C ASN A 26 18.30 8.28 2.97
N VAL A 27 17.90 8.01 1.72
CA VAL A 27 16.62 7.34 1.42
C VAL A 27 16.72 5.88 1.86
N GLU A 28 15.84 5.46 2.76
CA GLU A 28 15.80 4.08 3.28
C GLU A 28 14.77 3.22 2.55
N TYR A 29 13.57 3.78 2.33
CA TYR A 29 12.48 3.05 1.69
C TYR A 29 11.53 4.02 0.97
N TRP A 30 10.66 3.44 0.15
CA TRP A 30 9.66 4.16 -0.63
C TRP A 30 8.27 3.80 -0.13
N VAL A 31 7.39 4.80 -0.09
CA VAL A 31 6.00 4.62 0.37
C VAL A 31 5.03 5.13 -0.68
N ALA A 32 3.85 4.52 -0.73
CA ALA A 32 2.69 5.06 -1.41
C ALA A 32 1.81 5.78 -0.38
N LYS A 33 1.39 7.01 -0.68
CA LYS A 33 0.40 7.73 0.14
C LYS A 33 -0.99 7.18 -0.17
N VAL A 34 -1.65 6.60 0.83
CA VAL A 34 -2.98 6.00 0.69
C VAL A 34 -3.98 6.79 1.54
N GLN A 35 -5.05 7.28 0.93
CA GLN A 35 -6.16 7.98 1.60
C GLN A 35 -7.39 7.07 1.70
N PRO A 36 -8.32 7.30 2.66
CA PRO A 36 -9.58 6.57 2.69
C PRO A 36 -10.31 6.61 1.34
N GLY A 37 -10.79 5.46 0.86
CA GLY A 37 -11.44 5.32 -0.44
C GLY A 37 -10.50 5.04 -1.62
N THR A 38 -9.18 5.00 -1.41
CA THR A 38 -8.23 4.62 -2.47
C THR A 38 -8.35 3.13 -2.80
N VAL A 39 -8.59 2.79 -4.08
CA VAL A 39 -8.50 1.42 -4.57
C VAL A 39 -7.02 1.06 -4.73
N MET A 40 -6.52 0.08 -3.97
CA MET A 40 -5.10 -0.33 -4.00
C MET A 40 -4.81 -1.48 -4.97
N TYR A 41 -5.75 -2.41 -5.10
CA TYR A 41 -5.61 -3.59 -5.93
C TYR A 41 -6.92 -3.88 -6.65
N GLU A 42 -6.83 -4.41 -7.86
CA GLU A 42 -7.96 -4.89 -8.64
C GLU A 42 -7.71 -6.32 -9.11
N LEU A 43 -8.75 -7.13 -9.11
CA LEU A 43 -8.70 -8.54 -9.51
C LEU A 43 -9.89 -8.86 -10.39
N GLU A 44 -9.64 -9.59 -11.47
CA GLU A 44 -10.63 -10.03 -12.45
C GLU A 44 -10.25 -11.44 -12.92
N GLY A 45 -11.21 -12.19 -13.46
CA GLY A 45 -10.98 -13.52 -14.02
C GLY A 45 -11.03 -14.67 -13.00
N VAL A 46 -11.57 -14.41 -11.80
CA VAL A 46 -11.74 -15.41 -10.74
C VAL A 46 -13.15 -15.30 -10.12
N SER A 47 -13.59 -16.35 -9.42
CA SER A 47 -14.84 -16.30 -8.65
C SER A 47 -14.75 -15.27 -7.52
N GLU A 48 -15.91 -14.71 -7.12
CA GLU A 48 -15.96 -13.75 -6.01
C GLU A 48 -15.46 -14.36 -4.70
N GLU A 49 -15.78 -15.64 -4.44
CA GLU A 49 -15.31 -16.37 -3.25
C GLU A 49 -13.77 -16.40 -3.17
N LEU A 50 -13.12 -16.76 -4.28
CA LEU A 50 -11.67 -16.79 -4.35
C LEU A 50 -11.06 -15.38 -4.23
N ALA A 51 -11.69 -14.38 -4.85
CA ALA A 51 -11.26 -12.98 -4.73
C ALA A 51 -11.35 -12.46 -3.28
N ARG A 52 -12.44 -12.78 -2.56
CA ARG A 52 -12.62 -12.39 -1.16
C ARG A 52 -11.56 -13.01 -0.27
N GLU A 53 -11.27 -14.30 -0.43
CA GLU A 53 -10.23 -14.97 0.35
C GLU A 53 -8.84 -14.41 0.05
N ALA A 54 -8.51 -14.19 -1.23
CA ALA A 54 -7.25 -13.57 -1.63
C ALA A 54 -7.07 -12.18 -1.02
N PHE A 55 -8.10 -11.34 -1.04
CA PHE A 55 -8.03 -10.01 -0.43
C PHE A 55 -8.05 -10.05 1.10
N ARG A 56 -8.69 -11.04 1.74
CA ARG A 56 -8.59 -11.24 3.19
C ARG A 56 -7.15 -11.53 3.62
N LEU A 57 -6.46 -12.39 2.87
CA LEU A 57 -5.05 -12.72 3.11
C LEU A 57 -4.14 -11.49 2.86
N ALA A 58 -4.38 -10.73 1.79
CA ALA A 58 -3.64 -9.51 1.49
C ALA A 58 -3.85 -8.43 2.57
N ALA A 59 -5.09 -8.23 3.02
CA ALA A 59 -5.45 -7.26 4.05
C ALA A 59 -4.68 -7.50 5.36
N ALA A 60 -4.43 -8.74 5.73
CA ALA A 60 -3.66 -9.10 6.93
C ALA A 60 -2.17 -8.64 6.87
N LYS A 61 -1.68 -8.22 5.71
CA LYS A 61 -0.31 -7.73 5.50
C LYS A 61 -0.23 -6.21 5.34
N LEU A 62 -1.37 -5.53 5.30
CA LEU A 62 -1.43 -4.08 5.11
C LEU A 62 -1.57 -3.38 6.47
N PRO A 63 -0.92 -2.22 6.66
CA PRO A 63 -0.98 -1.46 7.91
C PRO A 63 -2.27 -0.63 8.06
N VAL A 64 -3.23 -0.76 7.14
CA VAL A 64 -4.46 0.03 7.09
C VAL A 64 -5.68 -0.88 6.98
N ARG A 65 -6.82 -0.40 7.47
CA ARG A 65 -8.11 -1.10 7.28
C ARG A 65 -8.49 -1.06 5.80
N THR A 66 -8.99 -2.17 5.30
CA THR A 66 -9.41 -2.34 3.90
C THR A 66 -10.83 -2.89 3.84
N VAL A 67 -11.49 -2.66 2.70
CA VAL A 67 -12.82 -3.18 2.39
C VAL A 67 -12.77 -3.86 1.01
N PHE A 68 -13.56 -4.91 0.84
CA PHE A 68 -13.75 -5.57 -0.45
C PHE A 68 -14.90 -4.88 -1.18
N GLU A 69 -14.65 -4.43 -2.42
CA GLU A 69 -15.62 -3.74 -3.25
C GLU A 69 -15.72 -4.40 -4.63
N THR A 70 -16.91 -4.41 -5.21
CA THR A 70 -17.15 -4.86 -6.58
C THR A 70 -17.43 -3.68 -7.49
N ARG A 71 -16.99 -3.78 -8.75
CA ARG A 71 -17.25 -2.73 -9.75
C ARG A 71 -18.76 -2.68 -10.02
N LYS A 72 -19.39 -1.57 -9.68
CA LYS A 72 -20.79 -1.29 -10.08
C LYS A 72 -20.76 -0.60 -11.44
N VAL A 73 -21.49 -1.14 -12.41
CA VAL A 73 -21.81 -0.42 -13.64
C VAL A 73 -23.03 0.43 -13.32
N MET A 74 -22.92 1.74 -13.56
CA MET A 74 -24.04 2.67 -13.49
C MET A 74 -24.79 2.66 -14.82
#